data_AF-A0A674F502-F1
#
_entry.id   AF-A0A674F502-F1
#
_cell.length_a   1.000
_cell.length_b   1.000
_cell.length_c   1.000
_cell.angle_alpha   90.00
_cell.angle_beta   90.00
_cell.angle_gamma   90.00
#
_symmetry.space_group_name_H-M   'P 1'
#
loop_
_entity.id
_entity.type
_entity.pdbx_description
1 polymer ?
#
loop_
_entity_poly.entity_id
_entity_poly.type
_entity_poly.pdbx_seq_one_letter_code
_entity_poly.pdbx_strand_id
1 'polypeptide(L)'
;MSSSPTAEPHNYETSQLQWIEHKVYNSLFFLYTRIIMEHWLRNTLLILAACYFDCKGEEAVDQQSGHVTALEGELVTLSCNYTTSSPSPDLFWYIQQTRNSPQYVLRRDRYSEGSNSDEFKKRFDSRLNFTSSSVPLTIQRLLLSDSAVYYCALSSTVTTSDSVTVQKHRLECCSENVK
;
A
#
# COMPACT_ATOMS: atom_id res chain seq x y z
N MET A 1 -55.16 -51.29 -65.47
CA MET A 1 -53.97 -50.46 -65.75
C MET A 1 -54.01 -49.26 -64.82
N SER A 2 -53.34 -49.32 -63.67
CA SER A 2 -52.93 -48.12 -62.92
C SER A 2 -51.84 -48.52 -61.93
N SER A 3 -50.72 -47.85 -62.10
CA SER A 3 -49.41 -47.99 -61.51
C SER A 3 -49.36 -47.87 -59.98
N SER A 4 -48.53 -48.72 -59.37
CA SER A 4 -47.97 -48.51 -58.03
C SER A 4 -47.19 -47.20 -57.95
N PRO A 5 -47.28 -46.42 -56.86
CA PRO A 5 -46.28 -45.42 -56.55
C PRO A 5 -45.19 -46.03 -55.67
N THR A 6 -43.99 -46.14 -56.21
CA THR A 6 -42.75 -46.32 -55.46
C THR A 6 -42.43 -45.01 -54.75
N ALA A 7 -42.33 -45.01 -53.42
CA ALA A 7 -41.84 -43.87 -52.64
C ALA A 7 -40.58 -44.28 -51.85
N GLU A 8 -39.52 -43.50 -52.00
CA GLU A 8 -38.14 -43.73 -51.55
C GLU A 8 -37.95 -43.79 -50.02
N PRO A 9 -37.00 -44.59 -49.50
CA PRO A 9 -36.64 -44.62 -48.08
C PRO A 9 -35.30 -43.92 -47.83
N HIS A 10 -35.25 -42.57 -47.83
CA HIS A 10 -34.01 -41.83 -47.52
C HIS A 10 -34.15 -40.69 -46.50
N ASN A 11 -35.33 -40.48 -45.89
CA ASN A 11 -35.61 -39.29 -45.07
C ASN A 11 -35.59 -39.53 -43.53
N TYR A 12 -35.55 -40.78 -43.09
CA TYR A 12 -35.61 -41.12 -41.66
C TYR A 12 -34.23 -41.03 -40.98
N GLU A 13 -33.17 -41.54 -41.62
CA GLU A 13 -31.81 -41.57 -41.05
C GLU A 13 -31.18 -40.18 -41.02
N THR A 14 -31.40 -39.35 -42.05
CA THR A 14 -30.95 -37.96 -42.10
C THR A 14 -31.58 -37.11 -41.01
N SER A 15 -32.88 -37.29 -40.76
CA SER A 15 -33.58 -36.66 -39.65
C SER A 15 -32.97 -37.09 -38.31
N GLN A 16 -32.78 -38.40 -38.07
CA GLN A 16 -32.19 -38.90 -36.81
C GLN A 16 -30.78 -38.36 -36.55
N LEU A 17 -29.91 -38.32 -37.58
CA LEU A 17 -28.57 -37.75 -37.48
C LEU A 17 -28.60 -36.25 -37.16
N GLN A 18 -29.48 -35.48 -37.81
CA GLN A 18 -29.64 -34.05 -37.55
C GLN A 18 -30.19 -33.77 -36.14
N TRP A 19 -31.08 -34.63 -35.63
CA TRP A 19 -31.57 -34.59 -34.24
C TRP A 19 -30.45 -34.90 -33.23
N ILE A 20 -29.57 -35.84 -33.54
CA ILE A 20 -28.41 -36.19 -32.70
C ILE A 20 -27.40 -35.03 -32.72
N GLU A 21 -27.06 -34.49 -33.89
CA GLU A 21 -26.16 -33.34 -34.02
C GLU A 21 -26.67 -32.11 -33.26
N HIS A 22 -27.96 -31.79 -33.36
CA HIS A 22 -28.55 -30.68 -32.62
C HIS A 22 -28.51 -30.88 -31.10
N LYS A 23 -28.74 -32.11 -30.62
CA LYS A 23 -28.64 -32.45 -29.19
C LYS A 23 -27.19 -32.38 -28.69
N VAL A 24 -26.24 -32.86 -29.48
CA VAL A 24 -24.80 -32.82 -29.16
C VAL A 24 -24.30 -31.37 -29.15
N TYR A 25 -24.64 -30.57 -30.17
CA TYR A 25 -24.29 -29.15 -30.25
C TYR A 25 -24.85 -28.36 -29.06
N ASN A 26 -26.15 -28.53 -28.75
CA ASN A 26 -26.74 -27.87 -27.60
C ASN A 26 -26.10 -28.33 -26.29
N SER A 27 -25.83 -29.63 -26.12
CA SER A 27 -25.16 -30.15 -24.92
C SER A 27 -23.74 -29.58 -24.75
N LEU A 28 -22.95 -29.52 -25.82
CA LEU A 28 -21.63 -28.91 -25.81
C LEU A 28 -21.70 -27.41 -25.56
N PHE A 29 -22.69 -26.71 -26.12
CA PHE A 29 -22.93 -25.30 -25.89
C PHE A 29 -23.32 -25.01 -24.43
N PHE A 30 -24.16 -25.83 -23.80
CA PHE A 30 -24.50 -25.72 -22.38
C PHE A 30 -23.29 -26.01 -21.48
N LEU A 31 -22.44 -26.98 -21.83
CA LEU A 31 -21.21 -27.27 -21.08
C LEU A 31 -20.18 -26.15 -21.23
N TYR A 32 -20.01 -25.62 -22.46
CA TYR A 32 -19.11 -24.52 -22.78
C TYR A 32 -19.51 -23.24 -22.04
N THR A 33 -20.80 -22.87 -22.07
CA THR A 33 -21.33 -21.70 -21.33
C THR A 33 -21.19 -21.86 -19.82
N ARG A 34 -21.41 -23.05 -19.25
CA ARG A 34 -21.17 -23.31 -17.81
C ARG A 34 -19.70 -23.19 -17.43
N ILE A 35 -18.78 -23.82 -18.17
CA ILE A 35 -17.33 -23.75 -17.90
C ILE A 35 -16.82 -22.31 -18.01
N ILE A 36 -17.29 -21.59 -19.04
CA ILE A 36 -16.98 -20.17 -19.23
C ILE A 36 -17.50 -19.37 -18.04
N MET A 37 -18.78 -19.46 -17.69
CA MET A 37 -19.34 -18.69 -16.57
C MET A 37 -18.64 -18.99 -15.23
N GLU A 38 -18.27 -20.23 -14.95
CA GLU A 38 -17.47 -20.58 -13.75
C GLU A 38 -16.05 -19.97 -13.79
N HIS A 39 -15.41 -19.96 -14.96
CA HIS A 39 -14.11 -19.30 -15.14
C HIS A 39 -14.21 -17.77 -15.02
N TRP A 40 -15.27 -17.16 -15.59
CA TRP A 40 -15.55 -15.74 -15.39
C TRP A 40 -15.81 -15.47 -13.92
N LEU A 41 -16.73 -16.17 -13.26
CA LEU A 41 -17.03 -16.00 -11.83
C LEU A 41 -15.79 -16.17 -10.95
N ARG A 42 -14.96 -17.19 -11.18
CA ARG A 42 -13.71 -17.40 -10.44
C ARG A 42 -12.70 -16.28 -10.68
N ASN A 43 -12.50 -15.84 -11.92
CA ASN A 43 -11.58 -14.75 -12.24
C ASN A 43 -12.09 -13.40 -11.71
N THR A 44 -13.39 -13.11 -11.80
CA THR A 44 -13.99 -11.90 -11.23
C THR A 44 -13.87 -11.90 -9.71
N LEU A 45 -14.07 -13.06 -9.06
CA LEU A 45 -13.86 -13.19 -7.62
C LEU A 45 -12.39 -12.99 -7.23
N LEU A 46 -11.44 -13.51 -8.02
CA LEU A 46 -10.00 -13.30 -7.81
C LEU A 46 -9.61 -11.81 -7.99
N ILE A 47 -10.17 -11.13 -8.99
CA ILE A 47 -9.95 -9.69 -9.21
C ILE A 47 -10.55 -8.88 -8.05
N LEU A 48 -11.78 -9.17 -7.63
CA LEU A 48 -12.42 -8.51 -6.49
C LEU A 48 -11.65 -8.74 -5.18
N ALA A 49 -11.14 -9.95 -4.95
CA ALA A 49 -10.31 -10.27 -3.79
C ALA A 49 -8.96 -9.54 -3.82
N ALA A 50 -8.34 -9.39 -5.00
CA ALA A 50 -7.13 -8.60 -5.17
C ALA A 50 -7.38 -7.11 -4.93
N CYS A 51 -8.46 -6.55 -5.46
CA CYS A 51 -8.85 -5.15 -5.22
C CYS A 51 -9.22 -4.87 -3.76
N TYR A 52 -9.81 -5.85 -3.05
CA TYR A 52 -10.11 -5.74 -1.62
C TYR A 52 -8.84 -5.69 -0.76
N PHE A 53 -7.74 -6.30 -1.21
CA PHE A 53 -6.51 -6.42 -0.42
C PHE A 53 -5.54 -5.24 -0.57
N ASP A 54 -5.65 -4.42 -1.63
CA ASP A 54 -4.58 -3.50 -2.02
C ASP A 54 -4.76 -2.02 -1.66
N CYS A 55 -5.83 -1.66 -0.94
CA CYS A 55 -5.96 -0.32 -0.35
C CYS A 55 -5.59 -0.33 1.13
N LYS A 56 -4.30 -0.52 1.44
CA LYS A 56 -3.79 -0.10 2.76
C LYS A 56 -3.83 1.43 2.82
N GLY A 57 -4.35 1.98 3.92
CA GLY A 57 -4.48 3.42 4.10
C GLY A 57 -3.17 4.17 3.86
N GLU A 58 -3.28 5.42 3.43
CA GLU A 58 -2.14 6.26 3.11
C GLU A 58 -1.27 6.51 4.37
N GLU A 59 -0.02 6.04 4.33
CA GLU A 59 1.00 6.35 5.31
C GLU A 59 1.96 7.39 4.74
N ALA A 60 2.05 8.55 5.38
CA ALA A 60 2.88 9.64 4.91
C ALA A 60 3.44 10.46 6.09
N VAL A 61 4.63 11.01 5.90
CA VAL A 61 5.23 11.97 6.83
C VAL A 61 5.46 13.26 6.07
N ASP A 62 5.06 14.38 6.67
CA ASP A 62 5.27 15.73 6.18
C ASP A 62 6.19 16.47 7.16
N GLN A 63 7.43 16.71 6.73
CA GLN A 63 8.43 17.42 7.51
C GLN A 63 8.60 18.84 6.97
N GLN A 64 8.99 19.76 7.84
CA GLN A 64 9.34 21.10 7.42
C GLN A 64 10.41 21.07 6.31
N SER A 65 10.04 21.52 5.12
CA SER A 65 10.95 21.63 4.00
C SER A 65 11.86 22.84 4.19
N GLY A 66 13.17 22.64 4.04
CA GLY A 66 14.17 23.70 4.08
C GLY A 66 15.16 23.58 5.23
N HIS A 67 16.10 24.53 5.27
CA HIS A 67 17.12 24.60 6.31
C HIS A 67 16.61 25.42 7.49
N VAL A 68 16.73 24.88 8.69
CA VAL A 68 16.50 25.60 9.94
C VAL A 68 17.86 26.03 10.48
N THR A 69 18.06 27.34 10.66
CA THR A 69 19.27 27.92 11.24
C THR A 69 18.94 28.54 12.59
N ALA A 70 19.79 28.29 13.58
CA ALA A 70 19.68 28.84 14.93
C ALA A 70 21.07 29.02 15.52
N LEU A 71 21.18 29.82 16.57
CA LEU A 71 22.44 30.06 17.27
C LEU A 71 22.74 28.97 18.29
N GLU A 72 24.03 28.80 18.59
CA GLU A 72 24.47 27.89 19.65
C GLU A 72 23.84 28.28 21.01
N GLY A 73 23.39 27.28 21.76
CA GLY A 73 22.72 27.45 23.04
C GLY A 73 21.20 27.70 22.95
N GLU A 74 20.66 27.99 21.76
CA GLU A 74 19.21 28.20 21.58
C GLU A 74 18.41 26.89 21.69
N LEU A 75 17.10 27.06 21.83
CA LEU A 75 16.11 25.99 21.75
C LEU A 75 15.51 25.98 20.34
N VAL A 76 15.59 24.84 19.67
CA VAL A 76 15.06 24.65 18.31
C VAL A 76 13.98 23.58 18.33
N THR A 77 12.94 23.78 17.54
CA THR A 77 11.88 22.79 17.32
C THR A 77 11.76 22.48 15.84
N LEU A 78 11.93 21.22 15.47
CA LEU A 78 11.71 20.71 14.12
C LEU A 78 10.30 20.12 14.05
N SER A 79 9.50 20.55 13.07
CA SER A 79 8.15 20.06 12.90
C SER A 79 8.10 18.80 12.02
N CYS A 80 7.25 17.86 12.43
CA CYS A 80 6.93 16.66 11.68
C CYS A 80 5.45 16.33 11.88
N ASN A 81 4.70 16.27 10.79
CA ASN A 81 3.33 15.80 10.77
C ASN A 81 3.28 14.44 10.09
N TYR A 82 2.25 13.66 10.39
CA TYR A 82 2.10 12.33 9.84
C TYR A 82 0.64 12.03 9.48
N THR A 83 0.44 11.13 8.54
CA THR A 83 -0.86 10.58 8.16
C THR A 83 -0.73 9.07 8.20
N THR A 84 -1.65 8.41 8.90
CA THR A 84 -1.65 6.95 9.04
C THR A 84 -3.05 6.46 9.37
N SER A 85 -3.42 5.30 8.85
CA SER A 85 -4.63 4.57 9.26
C SER A 85 -4.39 3.71 10.52
N SER A 86 -3.15 3.59 10.98
CA SER A 86 -2.81 2.79 12.16
C SER A 86 -3.35 3.47 13.43
N PRO A 87 -4.04 2.74 14.33
CA PRO A 87 -4.51 3.29 15.59
C PRO A 87 -3.38 3.56 16.60
N SER A 88 -2.20 2.98 16.35
CA SER A 88 -1.02 3.01 17.23
C SER A 88 0.27 3.08 16.40
N PRO A 89 0.54 4.22 15.74
CA PRO A 89 1.76 4.38 14.96
C PRO A 89 2.99 4.57 15.85
N ASP A 90 4.13 4.08 15.38
CA ASP A 90 5.44 4.33 15.97
C ASP A 90 6.15 5.46 15.22
N LEU A 91 6.47 6.54 15.91
CA LEU A 91 7.10 7.71 15.32
C LEU A 91 8.56 7.79 15.75
N PHE A 92 9.46 7.96 14.79
CA PHE A 92 10.89 7.94 15.00
C PHE A 92 11.53 9.24 14.55
N TRP A 93 12.58 9.64 15.25
CA TRP A 93 13.50 10.68 14.81
C TRP A 93 14.90 10.09 14.62
N TYR A 94 15.52 10.46 13.51
CA TYR A 94 16.91 10.14 13.18
C TYR A 94 17.68 11.41 12.87
N ILE A 95 18.99 11.36 13.13
CA ILE A 95 19.94 12.40 12.77
C ILE A 95 20.98 11.82 11.82
N GLN A 96 21.25 12.50 10.71
CA GLN A 96 22.25 12.11 9.73
C GLN A 96 23.28 13.22 9.57
N GLN A 97 24.48 12.96 10.10
CA GLN A 97 25.65 13.77 9.84
C GLN A 97 26.20 13.48 8.43
N THR A 98 26.94 14.44 7.86
CA THR A 98 27.53 14.34 6.53
C THR A 98 28.29 13.02 6.34
N ARG A 99 27.91 12.24 5.32
CA ARG A 99 28.49 10.93 4.96
C ARG A 99 28.31 9.79 5.98
N ASN A 100 27.50 9.98 7.01
CA ASN A 100 27.15 8.93 7.96
C ASN A 100 25.78 8.33 7.65
N SER A 101 25.51 7.12 8.15
CA SER A 101 24.15 6.56 8.17
C SER A 101 23.28 7.31 9.19
N PRO A 102 21.95 7.41 9.00
CA PRO A 102 21.08 7.97 10.01
C PRO A 102 21.20 7.23 11.34
N GLN A 103 21.38 7.99 12.41
CA GLN A 103 21.50 7.51 13.78
C GLN A 103 20.19 7.72 14.50
N TYR A 104 19.80 6.73 15.30
CA TYR A 104 18.55 6.76 16.05
C TYR A 104 18.61 7.79 17.20
N VAL A 105 17.65 8.70 17.24
CA VAL A 105 17.52 9.73 18.29
C VAL A 105 16.50 9.30 19.33
N LEU A 106 15.24 9.09 18.90
CA LEU A 106 14.13 8.71 19.79
C LEU A 106 12.96 8.10 19.03
N ARG A 107 12.08 7.41 19.77
CA ARG A 107 10.79 6.85 19.34
C ARG A 107 9.70 7.38 20.26
N ARG A 108 8.52 7.67 19.72
CA ARG A 108 7.28 7.96 20.46
C ARG A 108 6.17 7.08 19.93
N ASP A 109 5.27 6.67 20.83
CA ASP A 109 4.06 5.92 20.49
C ASP A 109 2.88 6.40 21.35
N ARG A 110 1.71 5.77 21.16
CA ARG A 110 0.47 6.20 21.82
C ARG A 110 0.33 5.83 23.27
N TYR A 111 0.98 4.75 23.66
CA TYR A 111 0.68 4.07 24.91
C TYR A 111 1.84 4.14 25.90
N SER A 112 2.97 4.71 25.49
CA SER A 112 4.17 4.88 26.30
C SER A 112 4.87 6.21 26.01
N GLU A 113 5.84 6.57 26.85
CA GLU A 113 6.75 7.70 26.60
C GLU A 113 7.72 7.41 25.44
N GLY A 114 7.75 6.18 24.94
CA GLY A 114 8.67 5.73 23.90
C GLY A 114 10.07 5.48 24.43
N SER A 115 11.10 5.84 23.65
CA SER A 115 12.50 5.65 24.07
C SER A 115 13.40 6.71 23.47
N ASN A 116 14.51 7.01 24.15
CA ASN A 116 15.54 7.93 23.66
C ASN A 116 16.88 7.19 23.64
N SER A 117 17.70 7.46 22.63
CA SER A 117 19.10 7.03 22.62
C SER A 117 19.88 7.72 23.75
N ASP A 118 20.83 7.01 24.35
CA ASP A 118 21.63 7.49 25.47
C ASP A 118 22.42 8.77 25.18
N GLU A 119 22.82 8.94 23.93
CA GLU A 119 23.54 10.13 23.45
C GLU A 119 22.66 11.38 23.47
N PHE A 120 21.38 11.23 23.12
CA PHE A 120 20.47 12.35 22.86
C PHE A 120 19.51 12.66 24.02
N LYS A 121 19.28 11.71 24.94
CA LYS A 121 18.25 11.80 26.00
C LYS A 121 18.29 13.02 26.92
N LYS A 122 19.42 13.73 27.01
CA LYS A 122 19.57 14.92 27.88
C LYS A 122 19.12 16.23 27.24
N ARG A 123 19.10 16.31 25.91
CA ARG A 123 18.89 17.56 25.16
C ARG A 123 17.78 17.46 24.12
N PHE A 124 17.51 16.26 23.64
CA PHE A 124 16.51 15.99 22.62
C PHE A 124 15.25 15.44 23.28
N ASP A 125 14.14 16.13 23.05
CA ASP A 125 12.82 15.71 23.51
C ASP A 125 11.81 15.76 22.36
N SER A 126 10.77 14.95 22.43
CA SER A 126 9.68 14.97 21.47
C SER A 126 8.40 14.59 22.17
N ARG A 127 7.29 15.20 21.74
CA ARG A 127 5.97 14.92 22.28
C ARG A 127 5.01 14.64 21.15
N LEU A 128 4.43 13.45 21.17
CA LEU A 128 3.48 13.01 20.17
C LEU A 128 2.10 13.63 20.44
N ASN A 129 1.57 14.34 19.45
CA ASN A 129 0.24 14.90 19.45
C ASN A 129 -0.64 14.13 18.47
N PHE A 130 -1.49 13.25 19.01
CA PHE A 130 -2.41 12.43 18.22
C PHE A 130 -3.52 13.24 17.56
N THR A 131 -4.01 14.28 18.23
CA THR A 131 -5.12 15.10 17.72
C THR A 131 -4.73 15.85 16.47
N SER A 132 -3.49 16.37 16.42
CA SER A 132 -2.96 17.09 15.26
C SER A 132 -2.08 16.22 14.36
N SER A 133 -1.95 14.92 14.64
CA SER A 133 -1.01 14.00 13.98
C SER A 133 0.38 14.59 13.79
N SER A 134 1.01 15.03 14.88
CA SER A 134 2.30 15.73 14.88
C SER A 134 3.26 15.18 15.93
N VAL A 135 4.55 15.18 15.63
CA VAL A 135 5.62 14.68 16.50
C VAL A 135 6.86 15.58 16.41
N PRO A 136 6.77 16.83 16.90
CA PRO A 136 7.90 17.75 16.84
C PRO A 136 9.11 17.25 17.64
N LEU A 137 10.32 17.55 17.17
CA LEU A 137 11.57 17.32 17.89
C LEU A 137 12.10 18.64 18.44
N THR A 138 12.23 18.72 19.76
CA THR A 138 12.80 19.86 20.47
C THR A 138 14.25 19.55 20.86
N ILE A 139 15.16 20.42 20.48
CA ILE A 139 16.59 20.34 20.80
C ILE A 139 16.92 21.50 21.73
N GLN A 140 17.31 21.17 22.97
CA GLN A 140 17.70 22.14 23.98
C GLN A 140 19.22 22.34 23.97
N ARG A 141 19.66 23.59 24.16
CA ARG A 141 21.09 23.95 24.17
C ARG A 141 21.76 23.40 22.91
N LEU A 142 21.34 23.92 21.76
CA LEU A 142 21.85 23.52 20.46
C LEU A 142 23.38 23.65 20.41
N LEU A 143 24.07 22.64 19.87
CA LEU A 143 25.53 22.64 19.68
C LEU A 143 25.86 22.66 18.19
N LEU A 144 27.06 23.13 17.84
CA LEU A 144 27.53 23.07 16.45
C LEU A 144 27.59 21.63 15.90
N SER A 145 27.85 20.64 16.77
CA SER A 145 27.82 19.21 16.42
C SER A 145 26.43 18.68 16.05
N ASP A 146 25.37 19.42 16.38
CA ASP A 146 23.99 19.06 16.06
C ASP A 146 23.59 19.52 14.64
N SER A 147 24.50 20.18 13.91
CA SER A 147 24.30 20.57 12.51
C SER A 147 24.29 19.32 11.62
N ALA A 148 23.10 18.89 11.23
CA ALA A 148 22.85 17.64 10.52
C ALA A 148 21.49 17.67 9.81
N VAL A 149 21.20 16.64 9.03
CA VAL A 149 19.87 16.39 8.48
C VAL A 149 19.07 15.56 9.47
N TYR A 150 17.80 15.92 9.69
CA TYR A 150 16.91 15.24 10.63
C TYR A 150 15.76 14.57 9.88
N TYR A 151 15.55 13.27 10.12
CA TYR A 151 14.50 12.48 9.48
C TYR A 151 13.45 12.05 10.49
N CYS A 152 12.19 12.22 10.11
CA CYS A 152 11.04 11.72 10.84
C CYS A 152 10.44 10.53 10.10
N ALA A 153 10.06 9.47 10.82
CA ALA A 153 9.53 8.25 10.20
C ALA A 153 8.35 7.67 10.99
N LEU A 154 7.41 7.04 10.27
CA LEU A 154 6.18 6.41 10.79
C LEU A 154 6.29 4.90 11.06
N SER A 155 7.39 4.27 10.62
CA SER A 155 7.65 2.84 10.76
C SER A 155 9.16 2.61 10.76
N SER A 156 9.59 1.51 11.38
CA SER A 156 11.01 1.12 11.38
C SER A 156 11.49 1.00 9.93
N THR A 157 12.40 1.87 9.52
CA THR A 157 12.94 1.84 8.16
C THR A 157 13.80 0.59 8.04
N VAL A 158 13.46 -0.30 7.11
CA VAL A 158 14.34 -1.43 6.74
C VAL A 158 15.51 -0.84 5.95
N THR A 159 16.68 -0.79 6.56
CA THR A 159 17.91 -0.42 5.87
C THR A 159 18.47 -1.66 5.15
N THR A 160 18.25 -1.75 3.84
CA THR A 160 19.09 -2.60 2.98
C THR A 160 20.45 -1.93 2.85
N SER A 161 21.53 -2.68 3.08
CA SER A 161 22.91 -2.20 3.32
C SER A 161 23.51 -1.23 2.29
N ASP A 162 22.91 -1.10 1.11
CA ASP A 162 23.55 -0.44 -0.04
C ASP A 162 22.72 0.69 -0.67
N SER A 163 21.57 1.07 -0.08
CA SER A 163 20.70 2.11 -0.64
C SER A 163 20.80 3.43 0.13
N VAL A 164 20.90 4.53 -0.62
CA VAL A 164 20.69 5.90 -0.12
C VAL A 164 19.37 5.94 0.65
N THR A 165 19.39 6.54 1.84
CA THR A 165 18.18 6.72 2.65
C THR A 165 17.28 7.74 2.00
N VAL A 166 16.16 7.27 1.44
CA VAL A 166 15.17 8.11 0.76
C VAL A 166 13.89 8.10 1.60
N GLN A 167 13.36 9.28 1.87
CA GLN A 167 12.02 9.39 2.44
C GLN A 167 11.02 8.81 1.43
N LYS A 168 10.31 7.76 1.83
CA LYS A 168 9.27 7.15 0.99
C LYS A 168 8.25 8.24 0.64
N HIS A 169 8.16 8.55 -0.64
CA HIS A 169 7.19 9.53 -1.12
C HIS A 169 5.77 9.00 -0.89
N ARG A 170 4.84 9.94 -0.70
CA ARG A 170 3.40 9.70 -0.69
C ARG A 170 3.01 8.88 -1.92
N LEU A 171 2.56 7.65 -1.72
CA LEU A 171 1.95 6.85 -2.77
C LEU A 171 0.44 6.95 -2.58
N GLU A 172 -0.19 7.83 -3.36
CA GLU A 172 -1.64 7.82 -3.49
C GLU A 172 -2.03 6.51 -4.19
N CYS A 173 -2.86 5.69 -3.55
CA CYS A 173 -3.49 4.57 -4.23
C CYS A 173 -4.32 5.13 -5.39
N CYS A 174 -4.24 4.50 -6.57
CA CYS A 174 -5.06 4.85 -7.72
C CYS A 174 -6.54 4.67 -7.35
N SER A 175 -7.15 5.71 -6.81
CA SER A 175 -8.60 5.80 -6.75
C SER A 175 -9.01 6.28 -8.14
N GLU A 176 -9.62 5.39 -8.92
CA GLU A 176 -10.40 5.79 -10.09
C GLU A 176 -11.57 6.67 -9.61
N ASN A 177 -11.29 7.96 -9.39
CA ASN A 177 -12.32 8.98 -9.40
C ASN A 177 -12.61 9.30 -10.87
N VAL A 178 -13.21 8.33 -11.57
CA VAL A 178 -13.85 8.61 -12.86
C VAL A 178 -15.17 9.31 -12.54
N LYS A 179 -15.15 10.63 -12.63
CA LYS A 179 -16.35 11.47 -12.65
C LYS A 179 -17.06 11.35 -13.99
#